data_AF-A0A843XK79-F1
#
_entry.id   AF-A0A843XK79-F1
#
_cell.length_a   1.000
_cell.length_b   1.000
_cell.length_c   1.000
_cell.angle_alpha   90.00
_cell.angle_beta   90.00
_cell.angle_gamma   90.00
#
_symmetry.space_group_name_H-M   'P 1'
#
loop_
_entity.id
_entity.type
_entity.pdbx_description
1 polymer ?
#
loop_
_entity_poly.entity_id
_entity_poly.type
_entity_poly.pdbx_seq_one_letter_code
_entity_poly.pdbx_strand_id
1 'polypeptide(L)'
;VLIITPTTQTEQMKATAEASEGFLYLASQSGATGARPSINPEVEFVLQKIRKLTNKPVSVGFGISKPEHVRQLSTWGADGVIVGSAIVKLLGEAKSPGEGIRQMEAFARSLMAALY
;
A
#
# COMPACT_ATOMS: atom_id res chain seq x y z
N VAL A 1 14.78 1.09 0.82
CA VAL A 1 13.54 0.55 0.22
C VAL A 1 13.66 0.50 -1.29
N LEU A 2 13.35 -0.64 -1.89
CA LEU A 2 13.20 -0.81 -3.35
C LEU A 2 11.77 -1.22 -3.70
N ILE A 3 11.41 -1.04 -4.97
CA ILE A 3 10.04 -1.19 -5.46
C ILE A 3 9.88 -2.45 -6.30
N ILE A 4 8.80 -3.19 -6.06
CA ILE A 4 8.32 -4.30 -6.90
C ILE A 4 6.94 -3.92 -7.44
N THR A 5 6.66 -4.31 -8.68
CA THR A 5 5.33 -4.20 -9.31
C THR A 5 4.84 -5.59 -9.71
N PRO A 6 3.54 -5.80 -9.98
CA PRO A 6 3.02 -7.11 -10.37
C PRO A 6 3.70 -7.72 -11.61
N THR A 7 4.19 -6.89 -12.55
CA THR A 7 4.90 -7.40 -13.74
C THR A 7 6.39 -7.65 -13.53
N THR A 8 6.96 -7.28 -12.38
CA THR A 8 8.38 -7.49 -12.13
C THR A 8 8.68 -8.98 -12.22
N GLN A 9 9.67 -9.35 -13.03
CA GLN A 9 9.99 -10.76 -13.24
C GLN A 9 10.53 -11.40 -11.96
N THR A 10 10.38 -12.71 -11.79
CA THR A 10 10.78 -13.42 -10.56
C THR A 10 12.25 -13.20 -10.20
N GLU A 11 13.14 -13.25 -11.19
CA GLU A 11 14.58 -13.05 -10.97
C GLU A 11 14.89 -11.64 -10.48
N GLN A 12 14.21 -10.64 -11.06
CA GLN A 12 14.31 -9.24 -10.65
C GLN A 12 13.71 -9.03 -9.25
N MET A 13 12.61 -9.70 -8.92
CA MET A 13 12.03 -9.66 -7.56
C MET A 13 13.05 -10.18 -6.54
N LYS A 14 13.76 -11.27 -6.85
CA LYS A 14 14.78 -11.83 -5.96
C LYS A 14 15.95 -10.86 -5.77
N ALA A 15 16.52 -10.33 -6.86
CA ALA A 15 17.61 -9.36 -6.78
C ALA A 15 17.19 -8.08 -6.01
N THR A 16 15.97 -7.60 -6.27
CA THR A 16 15.38 -6.47 -5.55
C THR A 16 15.21 -6.78 -4.06
N ALA A 17 14.72 -7.99 -3.73
CA ALA A 17 14.56 -8.44 -2.37
C ALA A 17 15.90 -8.54 -1.63
N GLU A 18 16.97 -9.01 -2.28
CA GLU A 18 18.31 -9.08 -1.70
C GLU A 18 18.88 -7.68 -1.45
N ALA A 19 18.77 -6.78 -2.42
CA ALA A 19 19.30 -5.42 -2.35
C ALA A 19 18.49 -4.44 -1.48
N SER A 20 17.20 -4.70 -1.24
CA SER A 20 16.36 -3.77 -0.47
C SER A 20 16.67 -3.81 1.03
N GLU A 21 16.88 -2.65 1.65
CA GLU A 21 16.98 -2.53 3.11
C GLU A 21 15.67 -2.06 3.74
N GLY A 22 15.42 -2.53 4.96
CA GLY A 22 14.23 -2.22 5.76
C GLY A 22 13.00 -3.02 5.33
N PHE A 23 12.40 -2.65 4.19
CA PHE A 23 11.18 -3.29 3.66
C PHE A 23 11.15 -3.23 2.12
N LEU A 24 10.27 -4.02 1.52
CA LEU A 24 9.94 -3.97 0.10
C LEU A 24 8.66 -3.18 -0.12
N TYR A 25 8.67 -2.29 -1.10
CA TYR A 25 7.47 -1.58 -1.51
C TYR A 25 6.84 -2.27 -2.73
N LEU A 26 5.71 -2.94 -2.52
CA LEU A 26 4.85 -3.43 -3.60
C LEU A 26 3.92 -2.30 -4.06
N ALA A 27 4.20 -1.73 -5.24
CA ALA A 27 3.48 -0.59 -5.81
C ALA A 27 2.60 -0.97 -7.01
N SER A 28 1.49 -0.27 -7.18
CA SER A 28 0.64 -0.43 -8.37
C SER A 28 1.30 0.15 -9.62
N GLN A 29 1.14 -0.54 -10.75
CA GLN A 29 1.77 -0.17 -12.01
C GLN A 29 0.96 0.82 -12.85
N SER A 30 -0.37 0.81 -12.73
CA SER A 30 -1.22 1.71 -13.48
C SER A 30 -1.19 3.08 -12.81
N GLY A 31 -0.39 4.00 -13.35
CA GLY A 31 -0.23 5.40 -12.92
C GLY A 31 -1.51 6.26 -12.86
N ALA A 32 -2.70 5.66 -12.89
CA ALA A 32 -3.92 6.28 -12.39
C ALA A 32 -3.89 6.22 -10.85
N THR A 33 -3.24 7.21 -10.26
CA THR A 33 -3.09 7.47 -8.82
C THR A 33 -4.43 7.90 -8.18
N GLY A 34 -5.49 7.11 -8.38
CA GLY A 34 -6.83 7.34 -7.84
C GLY A 34 -7.22 6.30 -6.78
N ALA A 35 -8.04 6.72 -5.82
CA ALA A 35 -8.74 5.81 -4.91
C ALA A 35 -9.56 4.80 -5.73
N ARG A 36 -9.27 3.50 -5.60
CA ARG A 36 -10.01 2.43 -6.29
C ARG A 36 -11.12 1.88 -5.41
N PRO A 37 -12.24 1.40 -5.96
CA PRO A 37 -13.31 0.77 -5.18
C PRO A 37 -12.90 -0.59 -4.60
N SER A 38 -11.91 -1.26 -5.20
CA SER A 38 -11.37 -2.55 -4.76
C SER A 38 -9.87 -2.67 -5.06
N ILE A 39 -9.19 -3.55 -4.32
CA ILE A 39 -7.80 -3.90 -4.57
C ILE A 39 -7.73 -5.00 -5.64
N ASN A 40 -6.78 -4.89 -6.58
CA ASN A 40 -6.54 -5.91 -7.59
C ASN A 40 -6.18 -7.25 -6.91
N PRO A 41 -6.93 -8.36 -7.15
CA PRO A 41 -6.63 -9.68 -6.59
C PRO A 41 -5.22 -10.20 -6.89
N GLU A 42 -4.61 -9.75 -7.99
CA GLU A 42 -3.23 -10.09 -8.34
C GLU A 42 -2.21 -9.72 -7.24
N VAL A 43 -2.53 -8.73 -6.41
CA VAL A 43 -1.69 -8.32 -5.27
C VAL A 43 -1.46 -9.48 -4.30
N GLU A 44 -2.48 -10.30 -4.04
CA GLU A 44 -2.37 -11.46 -3.17
C GLU A 44 -1.33 -12.45 -3.71
N PHE A 45 -1.41 -12.77 -5.00
CA PHE A 45 -0.48 -13.68 -5.66
C PHE A 45 0.97 -13.16 -5.61
N VAL A 46 1.16 -11.86 -5.84
CA VAL A 46 2.49 -11.23 -5.81
C VAL A 46 3.04 -11.20 -4.39
N LEU A 47 2.22 -10.90 -3.38
CA LEU A 47 2.62 -10.98 -1.96
C LEU A 47 3.13 -12.38 -1.61
N GLN A 48 2.37 -13.43 -1.97
CA GLN A 48 2.74 -14.81 -1.72
C GLN A 48 4.05 -15.20 -2.44
N LYS A 49 4.26 -14.68 -3.65
CA LYS A 49 5.50 -14.89 -4.41
C LYS A 49 6.69 -14.21 -3.74
N ILE A 50 6.57 -12.96 -3.30
CA ILE A 50 7.64 -12.24 -2.60
C ILE A 50 7.98 -12.95 -1.29
N ARG A 51 6.99 -13.41 -0.53
CA ARG A 51 7.21 -14.16 0.72
C ARG A 51 8.03 -15.44 0.54
N LYS A 52 7.91 -16.10 -0.61
CA LYS A 52 8.74 -17.27 -0.94
C LYS A 52 10.20 -16.92 -1.26
N LEU A 53 10.48 -15.65 -1.58
CA LEU A 53 11.81 -15.16 -1.95
C LEU A 53 12.54 -14.49 -0.79
N THR A 54 11.83 -13.98 0.22
CA THR A 54 12.42 -13.22 1.32
C THR A 54 11.54 -13.15 2.56
N ASN A 55 12.18 -12.98 3.71
CA ASN A 55 11.52 -12.72 4.99
C ASN A 55 11.44 -11.22 5.31
N LYS A 56 11.89 -10.34 4.40
CA LYS A 56 11.80 -8.88 4.61
C LYS A 56 10.33 -8.43 4.63
N PRO A 57 9.98 -7.43 5.46
CA PRO A 57 8.65 -6.86 5.46
C PRO A 57 8.23 -6.33 4.08
N VAL A 58 6.97 -6.50 3.71
CA VAL A 58 6.40 -6.02 2.44
C VAL A 58 5.27 -5.03 2.74
N SER A 59 5.46 -3.78 2.31
CA SER A 59 4.44 -2.73 2.37
C SER A 59 3.78 -2.53 1.02
N VAL A 60 2.45 -2.37 1.01
CA VAL A 60 1.64 -2.31 -0.22
C VAL A 60 1.07 -0.91 -0.42
N GLY A 61 1.25 -0.34 -1.62
CA GLY A 61 0.67 0.94 -2.02
C GLY A 61 -0.14 0.80 -3.31
N PHE A 62 -1.42 0.46 -3.17
CA PHE A 62 -2.34 0.14 -4.28
C PHE A 62 -3.62 0.98 -4.24
N GLY A 63 -3.50 2.31 -4.09
CA GLY A 63 -4.66 3.19 -4.08
C GLY A 63 -5.58 2.97 -2.86
N ILE A 64 -4.98 2.63 -1.73
CA ILE A 64 -5.66 2.46 -0.45
C ILE A 64 -6.38 3.77 -0.08
N SER A 65 -7.67 3.66 0.19
CA SER A 65 -8.54 4.81 0.42
C SER A 65 -9.67 4.51 1.41
N LYS A 66 -9.76 3.28 1.91
CA LYS A 66 -10.79 2.83 2.82
C LYS A 66 -10.23 1.80 3.81
N PRO A 67 -10.79 1.70 5.04
CA PRO A 67 -10.39 0.70 6.02
C PRO A 67 -10.52 -0.75 5.52
N GLU A 68 -11.48 -1.04 4.65
CA GLU A 68 -11.69 -2.37 4.08
C GLU A 68 -10.48 -2.85 3.25
N HIS A 69 -9.83 -1.93 2.53
CA HIS A 69 -8.62 -2.27 1.78
C HIS A 69 -7.47 -2.66 2.72
N VAL A 70 -7.38 -2.00 3.88
CA VAL A 70 -6.34 -2.28 4.87
C VAL A 70 -6.56 -3.67 5.49
N ARG A 71 -7.79 -3.98 5.88
CA ARG A 71 -8.18 -5.32 6.35
C ARG A 71 -7.85 -6.39 5.32
N GLN A 72 -8.25 -6.18 4.06
CA GLN A 72 -8.01 -7.13 2.98
C GLN A 72 -6.51 -7.38 2.75
N LEU A 73 -5.70 -6.33 2.68
CA LEU A 73 -4.25 -6.44 2.49
C LEU A 73 -3.56 -7.12 3.67
N SER A 74 -4.02 -6.85 4.89
CA SER A 74 -3.54 -7.54 6.10
C SER A 74 -3.85 -9.03 6.04
N THR A 75 -5.08 -9.43 5.67
CA THR A 75 -5.47 -10.83 5.47
C THR A 75 -4.61 -11.53 4.40
N TRP A 76 -4.22 -10.82 3.36
CA TRP A 76 -3.33 -11.35 2.30
C TRP A 76 -1.85 -11.41 2.70
N GLY A 77 -1.49 -10.93 3.89
CA GLY A 77 -0.16 -11.04 4.47
C GLY A 77 0.78 -9.87 4.20
N ALA A 78 0.24 -8.67 3.91
CA ALA A 78 1.02 -7.44 3.88
C ALA A 78 1.47 -7.05 5.30
N ASP A 79 2.74 -6.66 5.46
CA ASP A 79 3.29 -6.17 6.74
C ASP A 79 3.00 -4.67 6.96
N GLY A 80 2.61 -3.97 5.90
CA GLY A 80 2.33 -2.54 5.95
C GLY A 80 1.51 -2.07 4.76
N VAL A 81 0.92 -0.88 4.92
CA VAL A 81 0.12 -0.21 3.89
C VAL A 81 0.63 1.20 3.68
N ILE A 82 0.70 1.64 2.43
CA ILE A 82 1.17 2.97 2.03
C ILE A 82 0.01 3.74 1.43
N VAL A 83 -0.30 4.89 2.00
CA VAL A 83 -1.48 5.70 1.66
C VAL A 83 -1.04 7.12 1.26
N GLY A 84 -1.03 7.39 -0.04
CA GLY A 84 -0.64 8.69 -0.60
C GLY A 84 -1.85 9.49 -1.09
N SER A 85 -2.39 9.12 -2.25
CA SER A 85 -3.43 9.90 -2.96
C SER A 85 -4.65 10.25 -2.11
N ALA A 86 -5.11 9.36 -1.24
CA ALA A 86 -6.27 9.64 -0.38
C ALA A 86 -5.98 10.78 0.63
N ILE A 87 -4.77 10.80 1.21
CA ILE A 87 -4.35 11.85 2.14
C ILE A 87 -4.19 13.18 1.39
N VAL A 88 -3.50 13.17 0.24
CA VAL A 88 -3.31 14.38 -0.58
C VAL A 88 -4.65 14.95 -1.04
N LYS A 89 -5.60 14.08 -1.43
CA LYS A 89 -6.95 14.48 -1.82
C LYS A 89 -7.71 15.18 -0.68
N LEU A 90 -7.71 14.58 0.52
CA LEU A 90 -8.36 15.19 1.69
C LEU A 90 -7.78 16.56 2.03
N LEU A 91 -6.45 16.70 1.97
CA LEU A 91 -5.78 17.98 2.23
C LEU A 91 -6.07 19.02 1.13
N GLY A 92 -6.13 18.60 -0.13
CA GLY A 92 -6.37 19.49 -1.27
C GLY A 92 -7.83 19.93 -1.44
N GLU A 93 -8.80 19.12 -1.00
CA GLU A 93 -10.24 19.42 -1.09
C GLU A 93 -10.80 20.11 0.16
N ALA A 94 -10.02 20.24 1.24
CA ALA A 94 -10.45 20.89 2.47
C ALA A 94 -10.66 22.40 2.28
N LYS A 95 -11.66 22.97 2.98
CA LYS A 95 -11.96 24.41 2.89
C LYS A 95 -10.94 25.27 3.65
N SER A 96 -10.15 24.66 4.52
CA SER A 96 -9.09 25.31 5.28
C SER A 96 -8.01 24.30 5.70
N PRO A 97 -6.78 24.76 6.00
CA PRO A 97 -5.73 23.89 6.52
C PRO A 97 -6.14 23.13 7.80
N GLY A 98 -6.86 23.81 8.72
CA GLY A 98 -7.32 23.21 9.96
C GLY A 98 -8.36 22.11 9.75
N GLU A 99 -9.24 22.25 8.75
CA GLU A 99 -10.16 21.19 8.36
C GLU A 99 -9.41 20.01 7.73
N GLY A 100 -8.47 20.27 6.84
CA GLY A 100 -7.68 19.23 6.17
C GLY A 100 -6.91 18.36 7.17
N ILE A 101 -6.27 18.97 8.17
CA ILE A 101 -5.56 18.23 9.23
C ILE A 101 -6.52 17.35 10.02
N ARG A 102 -7.70 17.85 10.41
CA ARG A 102 -8.71 17.05 11.15
C ARG A 102 -9.23 15.88 10.32
N GLN A 103 -9.52 16.11 9.04
CA GLN A 103 -9.98 15.06 8.14
C GLN A 103 -8.89 13.99 7.91
N MET A 104 -7.65 14.42 7.72
CA MET A 104 -6.48 13.54 7.60
C MET A 104 -6.30 12.69 8.86
N GLU A 105 -6.38 13.29 10.05
CA GLU A 105 -6.26 12.58 11.32
C GLU A 105 -7.38 11.54 11.49
N ALA A 106 -8.64 11.94 11.27
CA ALA A 106 -9.79 11.04 11.36
C ALA A 106 -9.66 9.86 10.38
N PHE A 107 -9.21 10.15 9.16
CA PHE A 107 -8.97 9.12 8.15
C PHE A 107 -7.84 8.17 8.57
N ALA A 108 -6.69 8.69 9.00
CA ALA A 108 -5.57 7.87 9.48
C ALA A 108 -5.99 6.97 10.65
N ARG A 109 -6.75 7.49 11.62
CA ARG A 109 -7.31 6.70 12.73
C ARG A 109 -8.24 5.59 12.24
N SER A 110 -9.10 5.86 11.25
CA SER A 110 -9.99 4.85 10.68
C SER A 110 -9.23 3.71 9.99
N LEU A 111 -8.09 4.01 9.36
CA LEU A 111 -7.23 3.00 8.72
C LEU A 111 -6.47 2.17 9.76
N MET A 112 -5.96 2.81 10.81
CA MET A 112 -5.29 2.11 11.92
C MET A 112 -6.25 1.19 12.68
N ALA A 113 -7.50 1.60 12.88
CA ALA A 113 -8.53 0.76 13.50
C ALA A 113 -8.96 -0.43 12.63
N ALA A 114 -8.52 -0.50 11.36
CA ALA A 114 -8.73 -1.66 10.50
C ALA A 114 -7.60 -2.70 10.58
N LEU A 115 -6.50 -2.38 11.26
CA LEU A 115 -5.38 -3.30 11.48
C LEU A 115 -5.53 -4.14 12.76
N TYR A 116 -6.45 -3.76 13.66
CA TYR A 116 -6.75 -4.40 14.94
C TYR A 116 -8.23 -4.78 15.00
#